data_AF-A0A829Z915-F1
#
_entry.id   AF-A0A829Z915-F1
#
_cell.length_a   1.000
_cell.length_b   1.000
_cell.length_c   1.000
_cell.angle_alpha   90.00
_cell.angle_beta   90.00
_cell.angle_gamma   90.00
#
_symmetry.space_group_name_H-M   'P 1'
#
loop_
_entity.id
_entity.type
_entity.pdbx_description
1 polymer ?
#
loop_
_entity_poly.entity_id
_entity_poly.type
_entity_poly.pdbx_seq_one_letter_code
_entity_poly.pdbx_strand_id
1 'polypeptide(L)'
;MDDIYCYKGTNVLRNLYNIHDKDILDELERESTNTKIVSLELRPEQIVNDISIEHLNELHRFLFGNLYEWAGQYRVVDLYKSERVLSGLSVEYVVLCQEFGLTKCKKFS
;
A
#
# COMPACT_ATOMS: atom_id res chain seq x y z
N MET A 1 -11.76 -13.91 -6.46
CA MET A 1 -10.29 -14.05 -6.40
C MET A 1 -9.97 -14.14 -4.93
N ASP A 2 -9.44 -15.27 -4.46
CA ASP A 2 -9.08 -15.42 -3.05
C ASP A 2 -7.78 -14.65 -2.82
N ASP A 3 -7.89 -13.48 -2.21
CA ASP A 3 -6.76 -12.69 -1.75
C ASP A 3 -6.46 -13.06 -0.28
N ILE A 4 -5.20 -13.34 0.03
CA ILE A 4 -4.76 -13.65 1.39
C ILE A 4 -5.04 -12.51 2.39
N TYR A 5 -5.22 -11.28 1.90
CA TYR A 5 -5.55 -10.13 2.73
C TYR A 5 -7.04 -10.01 3.03
N CYS A 6 -7.90 -10.76 2.36
CA CYS A 6 -9.35 -10.70 2.55
C CYS A 6 -9.88 -11.88 3.38
N TYR A 7 -11.06 -11.71 3.97
CA TYR A 7 -11.79 -12.86 4.50
C TYR A 7 -12.22 -13.77 3.35
N LYS A 8 -12.24 -15.08 3.62
CA LYS A 8 -12.57 -16.09 2.61
C LYS A 8 -13.95 -15.84 2.02
N GLY A 9 -14.03 -15.79 0.69
CA GLY A 9 -15.29 -15.57 -0.02
C GLY A 9 -15.81 -14.12 0.02
N THR A 10 -15.03 -13.18 0.53
CA THR A 10 -15.37 -11.75 0.54
C THR A 10 -14.25 -10.91 -0.07
N ASN A 11 -14.56 -9.65 -0.36
CA ASN A 11 -13.56 -8.64 -0.73
C ASN A 11 -13.26 -7.69 0.45
N VAL A 12 -13.49 -8.14 1.68
CA VAL A 12 -13.29 -7.35 2.90
C VAL A 12 -11.94 -7.71 3.50
N LEU A 13 -11.09 -6.70 3.71
CA LEU A 13 -9.75 -6.87 4.25
C LEU A 13 -9.80 -7.40 5.69
N ARG A 14 -8.93 -8.36 6.00
CA ARG A 14 -8.68 -8.84 7.36
C ARG A 14 -8.11 -7.68 8.18
N ASN A 15 -8.80 -7.36 9.26
CA ASN A 15 -8.54 -6.20 10.10
C ASN A 15 -8.56 -6.58 11.58
N LEU A 16 -7.89 -5.79 12.40
CA LEU A 16 -7.72 -5.99 13.85
C LEU A 16 -9.04 -5.96 14.62
N TYR A 17 -10.09 -5.36 14.05
CA TYR A 17 -11.42 -5.24 14.66
C TYR A 17 -12.37 -6.38 14.26
N ASN A 18 -11.91 -7.34 13.47
CA ASN A 18 -12.69 -8.48 12.98
C ASN A 18 -14.00 -8.08 12.25
N ILE A 19 -14.01 -6.91 11.61
CA ILE A 19 -15.17 -6.38 10.87
C ILE A 19 -15.26 -7.08 9.51
N HIS A 20 -16.43 -7.66 9.20
CA HIS A 20 -16.68 -8.37 7.95
C HIS A 20 -17.63 -7.61 7.00
N ASP A 21 -18.22 -6.52 7.47
CA ASP A 21 -19.04 -5.63 6.65
C ASP A 21 -18.15 -4.58 5.99
N LYS A 22 -18.27 -4.44 4.66
CA LYS A 22 -17.41 -3.56 3.88
C LYS A 22 -17.64 -2.09 4.19
N ASP A 23 -18.90 -1.66 4.31
CA ASP A 23 -19.24 -0.25 4.48
C ASP A 23 -18.83 0.23 5.87
N ILE A 24 -18.98 -0.63 6.88
CA ILE A 24 -18.51 -0.35 8.25
C ILE A 24 -16.99 -0.24 8.29
N LEU A 25 -16.27 -1.14 7.61
CA LEU A 25 -14.80 -1.10 7.57
C LEU A 25 -14.31 0.16 6.84
N ASP A 26 -14.91 0.50 5.70
CA ASP A 26 -14.53 1.66 4.90
C ASP A 26 -14.75 2.97 5.70
N GLU A 27 -15.85 3.07 6.47
CA GLU A 27 -16.11 4.23 7.33
C GLU A 27 -15.06 4.36 8.45
N LEU A 28 -14.77 3.26 9.14
CA LEU A 28 -13.76 3.23 10.21
C LEU A 28 -12.37 3.58 9.68
N GLU A 29 -11.99 3.05 8.52
CA GLU A 29 -10.72 3.36 7.87
C GLU A 29 -10.61 4.85 7.56
N ARG A 30 -11.68 5.43 7.01
CA ARG A 30 -11.74 6.85 6.66
C ARG A 30 -11.59 7.73 7.89
N GLU A 31 -12.33 7.45 8.96
CA GLU A 31 -12.27 8.21 10.21
C GLU A 31 -10.89 8.12 10.88
N SER A 32 -10.34 6.90 10.97
CA SER A 32 -9.03 6.66 11.58
C SER A 32 -7.92 7.36 10.80
N THR A 33 -7.93 7.25 9.48
CA THR A 33 -6.93 7.86 8.60
C THR A 33 -7.02 9.38 8.64
N ASN A 34 -8.23 9.94 8.60
CA ASN A 34 -8.43 11.39 8.67
C ASN A 34 -7.87 11.99 9.98
N THR A 35 -8.13 11.33 11.10
CA THR A 35 -7.59 11.74 12.41
C THR A 35 -6.06 11.77 12.40
N LYS A 36 -5.44 10.78 11.78
CA LYS A 36 -3.98 10.67 11.67
C LYS A 36 -3.38 11.72 10.75
N ILE A 37 -4.02 12.00 9.62
CA ILE A 37 -3.60 13.07 8.70
C ILE A 37 -3.64 14.42 9.42
N VAL A 38 -4.74 14.75 10.09
CA VAL A 38 -4.85 15.99 10.89
C VAL A 38 -3.75 16.05 11.95
N SER A 39 -3.42 14.93 12.60
CA SER A 39 -2.33 14.90 13.58
C SER A 39 -0.96 15.18 12.96
N LEU A 40 -0.70 14.72 11.74
CA LEU A 40 0.54 15.01 10.99
C LEU A 40 0.62 16.46 10.54
N GLU A 41 -0.51 17.06 10.14
CA GLU A 41 -0.56 18.49 9.80
C GLU A 41 -0.21 19.37 11.01
N LEU A 42 -0.66 18.98 12.21
CA LEU A 42 -0.37 19.70 13.45
C LEU A 42 1.06 19.44 13.98
N ARG A 43 1.62 18.26 13.71
CA ARG A 43 2.92 17.79 14.21
C ARG A 43 3.65 16.99 13.14
N PRO A 44 4.26 17.67 12.14
CA PRO A 44 4.94 16.99 11.04
C PRO A 44 6.19 16.22 11.48
N GLU A 45 6.76 16.54 12.64
CA GLU A 45 7.92 15.85 13.21
C GLU A 45 7.65 14.40 13.65
N GLN A 46 6.39 13.96 13.62
CA GLN A 46 6.01 12.58 13.98
C GLN A 46 6.54 11.53 13.00
N ILE A 47 6.90 11.92 11.76
CA ILE A 47 7.46 11.04 10.73
C ILE A 47 8.63 11.75 10.06
N VAL A 48 9.68 11.00 9.72
CA VAL A 48 10.83 11.53 8.97
C VAL A 48 10.35 12.05 7.61
N ASN A 49 10.62 13.31 7.28
CA ASN A 49 10.22 13.88 5.99
C ASN A 49 11.29 13.62 4.92
N ASP A 50 11.28 12.42 4.33
CA ASP A 50 12.07 12.09 3.14
C ASP A 50 11.20 11.37 2.09
N ILE A 51 11.76 11.12 0.90
CA ILE A 51 11.08 10.38 -0.17
C ILE A 51 11.77 9.01 -0.34
N SER A 52 11.97 8.32 0.79
CA SER A 52 12.49 6.96 0.81
C SER A 52 11.35 5.92 0.83
N ILE A 53 11.69 4.67 0.53
CA ILE A 53 10.72 3.58 0.62
C ILE A 53 10.42 3.28 2.11
N GLU A 54 11.42 3.45 2.96
CA GLU A 54 11.32 3.36 4.41
C GLU A 54 10.31 4.35 4.96
N HIS A 55 10.33 5.60 4.47
CA HIS A 55 9.32 6.60 4.81
C HIS A 55 7.92 6.18 4.36
N LEU A 56 7.76 5.66 3.14
CA LEU A 56 6.44 5.20 2.69
C LEU A 56 5.90 4.05 3.56
N ASN A 57 6.76 3.12 3.97
CA ASN A 57 6.39 2.04 4.88
C ASN A 57 6.03 2.57 6.28
N GLU A 58 6.79 3.53 6.80
CA GLU A 58 6.51 4.18 8.08
C GLU A 58 5.19 4.95 8.03
N LEU A 59 4.94 5.72 6.97
CA LEU A 59 3.69 6.44 6.74
C LEU A 59 2.51 5.48 6.65
N HIS A 60 2.64 4.39 5.89
CA HIS A 60 1.59 3.38 5.79
C HIS A 60 1.31 2.72 7.15
N ARG A 61 2.35 2.40 7.92
CA ARG A 61 2.20 1.89 9.30
C ARG A 61 1.53 2.92 10.19
N PHE A 62 1.92 4.18 10.08
CA PHE A 62 1.35 5.26 10.86
C PHE A 62 -0.14 5.38 10.57
N LEU A 63 -0.56 5.46 9.31
CA LEU A 63 -1.96 5.60 8.90
C LEU A 63 -2.81 4.36 9.24
N PHE A 64 -2.32 3.16 8.95
CA PHE A 64 -3.16 1.96 8.99
C PHE A 64 -2.82 0.96 10.11
N GLY A 65 -1.81 1.22 10.93
CA GLY A 65 -1.33 0.29 11.97
C GLY A 65 -2.34 -0.06 13.05
N ASN A 66 -3.42 0.71 13.18
CA ASN A 66 -4.51 0.39 14.10
C ASN A 66 -5.59 -0.50 13.45
N LEU A 67 -5.59 -0.64 12.13
CA LEU A 67 -6.59 -1.40 11.38
C LEU A 67 -6.03 -2.71 10.82
N TYR A 68 -4.80 -2.71 10.32
CA TYR A 68 -4.24 -3.85 9.59
C TYR A 68 -2.94 -4.34 10.22
N GLU A 69 -2.84 -5.65 10.50
CA GLU A 69 -1.64 -6.30 11.04
C GLU A 69 -0.40 -6.12 10.14
N TRP A 70 -0.63 -6.04 8.83
CA TRP A 70 0.39 -5.91 7.81
C TRP A 70 0.73 -4.45 7.47
N ALA A 71 0.23 -3.47 8.23
CA ALA A 71 0.49 -2.07 7.94
C ALA A 71 2.00 -1.74 7.98
N GLY A 72 2.51 -1.17 6.87
CA GLY A 72 3.93 -0.86 6.69
C GLY A 72 4.76 -2.04 6.21
N GLN A 73 4.12 -3.14 5.81
CA GLN A 73 4.77 -4.28 5.17
C GLN A 73 4.49 -4.27 3.67
N TYR A 74 5.41 -4.83 2.89
CA TYR A 74 5.18 -5.06 1.48
C TYR A 74 4.11 -6.13 1.25
N ARG A 75 3.38 -5.98 0.15
CA ARG A 75 2.44 -6.98 -0.32
C ARG A 75 3.21 -8.21 -0.83
N VAL A 76 2.71 -9.41 -0.55
CA VAL A 76 3.34 -10.68 -1.00
C VAL A 76 2.59 -11.35 -2.16
N VAL A 77 1.48 -10.76 -2.61
CA VAL A 77 0.72 -11.22 -3.78
C VAL A 77 0.55 -10.08 -4.78
N ASP A 78 0.42 -10.40 -6.06
CA ASP A 78 0.27 -9.39 -7.10
C ASP A 78 -1.03 -8.60 -6.97
N LEU A 79 -1.01 -7.38 -7.50
CA LEU A 79 -2.17 -6.49 -7.60
C LEU A 79 -2.68 -6.49 -9.04
N TYR A 80 -3.96 -6.80 -9.20
CA TYR A 80 -4.65 -6.57 -10.46
C TYR A 80 -5.71 -5.48 -10.26
N LYS A 81 -5.50 -4.33 -10.90
CA LYS A 81 -6.48 -3.24 -10.92
C LYS A 81 -6.94 -3.06 -12.34
N SER A 82 -8.24 -3.26 -12.59
CA SER A 82 -8.81 -3.00 -13.90
C SER A 82 -8.87 -1.49 -14.13
N GLU A 83 -8.09 -0.97 -15.09
CA GLU A 83 -8.23 0.41 -15.52
C GLU A 83 -9.24 0.53 -16.66
N ARG A 84 -10.18 1.46 -16.49
CA ARG A 84 -11.24 1.71 -17.48
C ARG A 84 -10.67 2.15 -18.84
N VAL A 85 -9.57 2.92 -18.83
CA VAL A 85 -8.90 3.41 -20.04
C VAL A 85 -8.28 2.25 -20.84
N LEU A 86 -7.85 1.19 -20.16
CA LEU A 86 -7.20 0.04 -20.79
C LEU A 86 -8.20 -1.02 -21.29
N SER A 87 -9.52 -0.81 -21.13
CA SER A 87 -10.55 -1.77 -21.57
C SER A 87 -10.28 -3.22 -21.14
N GLY A 88 -9.65 -3.40 -19.97
CA GLY A 88 -9.30 -4.71 -19.41
C GLY A 88 -7.95 -5.28 -19.84
N LEU A 89 -7.18 -4.58 -20.67
CA LEU A 89 -5.80 -4.95 -21.02
C LEU A 89 -4.87 -4.63 -19.85
N SER A 90 -3.96 -5.56 -19.52
CA SER A 90 -2.84 -5.26 -18.64
C SER A 90 -1.77 -4.48 -19.41
N VAL A 91 -1.15 -3.50 -18.74
CA VAL A 91 0.07 -2.86 -19.24
C VAL A 91 1.24 -3.51 -18.52
N GLU A 92 2.11 -4.17 -19.27
CA GLU A 92 3.44 -4.46 -18.76
C GLU A 92 4.21 -3.15 -18.71
N TYR A 93 4.63 -2.75 -17.49
CA TYR A 93 5.63 -1.70 -17.36
C TYR A 93 6.94 -2.25 -17.90
N VAL A 94 7.30 -1.82 -19.11
CA VAL A 94 8.64 -2.06 -19.65
C VAL A 94 9.62 -1.44 -18.67
N VAL A 95 10.48 -2.24 -18.06
CA VAL A 95 11.63 -1.72 -17.31
C VAL A 95 12.43 -0.90 -18.32
N LEU A 96 12.42 0.43 -18.17
CA LEU A 96 13.32 1.33 -18.89
C LEU A 96 14.74 1.08 -18.39
N CYS A 97 15.31 -0.04 -18.82
CA CYS A 97 16.75 -0.24 -18.90
C CYS A 97 17.12 -0.02 -20.37
N GLN A 98 18.05 0.92 -20.59
CA GLN A 98 18.56 1.48 -21.87
C GLN A 98 17.83 2.79 -22.23
N GLU A 99 18.47 3.97 -22.36
CA GLU A 99 19.81 4.25 -22.84
C GLU A 99 20.42 5.50 -22.15
N PHE A 100 21.31 5.32 -21.18
CA PHE A 100 22.43 6.24 -21.02
C PHE A 100 23.65 5.39 -20.69
N GLY A 101 24.51 5.23 -21.69
CA GLY A 101 25.66 4.33 -21.63
C GLY A 101 26.59 4.69 -20.48
N LEU A 102 26.61 3.84 -19.45
CA LEU A 102 27.77 3.68 -18.59
C LEU A 102 28.01 2.18 -18.34
N THR A 103 29.20 1.78 -18.74
CA THR A 103 29.79 0.45 -18.76
C THR A 103 29.83 -0.26 -17.39
N LYS A 104 29.52 -1.56 -17.44
CA LYS A 104 29.90 -2.65 -16.51
C LYS A 104 29.19 -2.71 -15.14
N CYS A 105 28.08 -3.46 -15.10
CA CYS A 105 27.65 -4.15 -13.89
C CYS A 105 28.56 -5.36 -13.62
N LYS A 106 29.40 -5.29 -12.58
CA LYS A 106 30.04 -6.46 -11.99
C LYS A 106 28.97 -7.28 -11.27
N LYS A 107 28.86 -8.57 -11.60
CA LYS A 107 28.10 -9.54 -10.80
C LYS A 107 28.80 -9.69 -9.44
N PHE A 108 28.09 -9.43 -8.35
CA PHE A 108 28.47 -9.95 -7.05
C PHE A 108 27.91 -11.37 -6.92
N SER A 109 28.80 -12.27 -6.53
CA SER A 109 28.52 -13.66 -6.15
C SER A 109 27.90 -13.73 -4.76
#